data_AF-A0A9W8VBP3-F1
#
_entry.id   AF-A0A9W8VBP3-F1
#
_cell.length_a   1.000
_cell.length_b   1.000
_cell.length_c   1.000
_cell.angle_alpha   90.00
_cell.angle_beta   90.00
_cell.angle_gamma   90.00
#
_symmetry.space_group_name_H-M   'P 1'
#
loop_
_entity.id
_entity.type
_entity.pdbx_description
1 polymer ?
#
loop_
_entity_poly.entity_id
_entity_poly.type
_entity_poly.pdbx_seq_one_letter_code
_entity_poly.pdbx_strand_id
1 'polypeptide(L)'
;MLSLRAIHWSRHTFTWHCHSSMTNFTHGRPSEEPKEIDPVYRLGLTVAHPKLSINNLWTYVLGSYAKMVVTYEADRLVAVQGLVDRLVGLYGDEYFAGVFRSHLASGLVWDNSYYNAEKALDGVPTWSWASNCPGVWFQNPSHSLINYDEETVFPKDRGPLNLDTPEKRALRFEAPLINVQLEKTFTSEDIVPYCPDWRPLKSDSFLDLGIKTEPRVLMHFSYDAANLVPDSFSEVTVLFVAINMQDGNDIHKVEEPNESIVVDQRTFISYHGIIVQPMGQFYERVGLVDFDVPRDYQSWLEIKQWME
;
A
#
# COMPACT_ATOMS: atom_id res chain seq x y z
N MET A 1 13.11 33.48 -22.81
CA MET A 1 12.86 32.20 -22.11
C MET A 1 13.47 31.08 -22.94
N LEU A 2 14.31 30.24 -22.34
CA LEU A 2 14.77 29.02 -23.02
C LEU A 2 13.62 28.01 -23.01
N SER A 3 13.36 27.38 -24.15
CA SER A 3 12.37 26.31 -24.26
C SER A 3 12.70 25.18 -23.28
N LEU A 4 11.69 24.65 -22.58
CA LEU A 4 11.84 23.52 -21.66
C LEU A 4 12.41 22.33 -22.43
N ARG A 5 13.57 21.83 -21.99
CA ARG A 5 14.23 20.66 -22.55
C ARG A 5 14.01 19.51 -21.59
N ALA A 6 13.35 18.46 -22.05
CA ALA A 6 13.06 17.29 -21.24
C ALA A 6 13.63 16.04 -21.92
N ILE A 7 14.08 15.10 -21.10
CA ILE A 7 14.61 13.82 -21.51
C ILE A 7 13.69 12.77 -20.90
N HIS A 8 13.08 11.94 -21.75
CA HIS A 8 12.36 10.75 -21.34
C HIS A 8 13.32 9.57 -21.43
N TRP A 9 13.52 8.90 -20.31
CA TRP A 9 14.23 7.63 -20.27
C TRP A 9 13.20 6.53 -20.10
N SER A 10 13.06 5.66 -21.10
CA SER A 10 12.19 4.48 -21.05
C SER A 10 13.03 3.21 -21.19
N ARG A 11 12.38 2.05 -20.96
CA ARG A 11 13.02 0.73 -21.13
C ARG A 11 13.54 0.48 -22.55
N HIS A 12 13.05 1.22 -23.55
CA HIS A 12 13.32 0.95 -24.96
C HIS A 12 13.84 2.18 -25.73
N THR A 13 13.65 3.38 -25.20
CA THR A 13 13.96 4.63 -25.89
C THR A 13 14.47 5.69 -24.93
N PHE A 14 15.42 6.48 -25.40
CA PHE A 14 15.80 7.74 -24.81
C PHE A 14 15.26 8.85 -25.72
N THR A 15 14.31 9.64 -25.25
CA THR A 15 13.66 10.68 -26.05
C THR A 15 13.97 12.04 -25.47
N TRP A 16 14.80 12.82 -26.16
CA TRP A 16 14.97 14.23 -25.85
C TRP A 16 13.89 15.03 -26.58
N HIS A 17 13.23 15.97 -25.92
CA HIS A 17 12.32 16.89 -26.59
C HIS A 17 12.44 18.32 -26.04
N CYS A 18 12.24 19.28 -26.94
CA CYS A 18 12.03 20.68 -26.65
C CYS A 18 10.83 21.19 -27.47
N HIS A 19 10.46 22.46 -27.35
CA HIS A 19 9.31 23.02 -28.06
C HIS A 19 9.43 22.94 -29.60
N SER A 20 10.65 22.89 -30.14
CA SER A 20 10.91 22.90 -31.58
C SER A 20 11.30 21.54 -32.17
N SER A 21 11.65 20.54 -31.36
CA SER A 21 12.07 19.24 -31.87
C SER A 21 12.02 18.13 -30.83
N MET A 22 11.85 16.90 -31.30
CA MET A 22 11.98 15.66 -30.54
C MET A 22 13.03 14.78 -31.22
N THR A 23 13.95 14.20 -30.44
CA THR A 23 15.03 13.33 -30.92
C THR A 23 15.01 12.05 -30.10
N ASN A 24 14.88 10.91 -30.79
CA ASN A 24 14.88 9.59 -30.19
C ASN A 24 16.25 8.94 -30.39
N PHE A 25 16.84 8.45 -29.31
CA PHE A 25 18.03 7.61 -29.29
C PHE A 25 17.59 6.23 -28.82
N THR A 26 17.59 5.24 -29.71
CA THR A 26 17.21 3.87 -29.38
C THR A 26 18.42 3.11 -28.83
N HIS A 27 18.26 2.52 -27.64
CA HIS A 27 19.12 1.45 -27.14
C HIS A 27 18.26 0.20 -26.98
N GLY A 28 18.21 -0.64 -28.03
CA GLY A 28 17.44 -1.89 -28.00
C GLY A 28 16.68 -2.18 -29.31
N ARG A 29 16.24 -3.43 -29.48
CA ARG A 29 15.54 -3.89 -30.70
C ARG A 29 14.23 -3.11 -30.92
N PRO A 30 13.84 -2.81 -32.17
CA PRO A 30 12.76 -1.87 -32.51
C PRO A 30 11.33 -2.39 -32.33
N SER A 31 11.12 -3.55 -31.69
CA SER A 31 9.88 -4.32 -31.86
C SER A 31 8.78 -4.08 -30.83
N GLU A 32 8.93 -3.13 -29.91
CA GLU A 32 7.85 -2.74 -29.00
C GLU A 32 7.72 -1.21 -29.04
N GLU A 33 6.61 -0.72 -29.59
CA GLU A 33 6.27 0.70 -29.51
C GLU A 33 6.26 1.12 -28.02
N PRO A 34 6.73 2.33 -27.68
CA PRO A 34 6.58 2.84 -26.32
C PRO A 34 5.12 2.71 -25.92
N LYS A 35 4.81 1.95 -24.87
CA LYS A 35 3.47 1.99 -24.29
C LYS A 35 3.22 3.43 -23.87
N GLU A 36 2.44 4.16 -24.65
CA GLU A 36 2.12 5.53 -24.32
C GLU A 36 1.51 5.55 -22.92
N ILE A 37 2.04 6.42 -22.05
CA ILE A 37 1.36 6.72 -20.79
C ILE A 37 -0.05 7.15 -21.18
N ASP A 38 -1.05 6.51 -20.59
CA ASP A 38 -2.44 6.76 -20.91
C ASP A 38 -2.71 8.30 -20.83
N PRO A 39 -3.33 8.91 -21.85
CA PRO A 39 -3.52 10.34 -21.94
C PRO A 39 -4.16 10.98 -20.69
N VAL A 40 -5.03 10.24 -19.99
CA VAL A 40 -5.68 10.69 -18.77
C VAL A 40 -4.65 10.84 -17.65
N TYR A 41 -3.73 9.87 -17.51
CA TYR A 41 -2.64 9.94 -16.54
C TYR A 41 -1.58 10.94 -16.95
N ARG A 42 -1.24 11.07 -18.24
CA ARG A 42 -0.37 12.17 -18.73
C ARG A 42 -0.95 13.53 -18.38
N LEU A 43 -2.26 13.69 -18.54
CA LEU A 43 -2.94 14.93 -18.17
C LEU A 43 -2.88 15.13 -16.67
N GLY A 44 -3.20 14.13 -15.85
CA GLY A 44 -3.09 14.19 -14.39
C GLY A 44 -1.68 14.55 -13.87
N LEU A 45 -0.63 14.00 -14.50
CA LEU A 45 0.76 14.33 -14.19
C LEU A 45 1.13 15.76 -14.60
N THR A 46 0.44 16.34 -15.59
CA THR A 46 0.77 17.66 -16.12
C THR A 46 -0.07 18.78 -15.53
N VAL A 47 -1.35 18.51 -15.25
CA VAL A 47 -2.39 19.40 -14.75
C VAL A 47 -3.28 18.59 -13.82
N ALA A 48 -3.69 19.14 -12.68
CA ALA A 48 -4.66 18.48 -11.79
C ALA A 48 -5.95 18.16 -12.57
N HIS A 49 -6.14 16.88 -12.91
CA HIS A 49 -7.27 16.46 -13.72
C HIS A 49 -8.46 16.18 -12.80
N PRO A 50 -9.62 16.85 -12.96
CA PRO A 50 -10.72 16.80 -11.99
C PRO A 50 -11.27 15.39 -11.71
N LYS A 51 -11.05 14.45 -12.62
CA LYS A 51 -11.52 13.06 -12.51
C LYS A 51 -10.50 12.10 -11.89
N LEU A 52 -9.24 12.51 -11.73
CA LEU A 52 -8.20 11.65 -11.16
C LEU A 52 -7.85 12.09 -9.75
N SER A 53 -8.12 11.23 -8.78
CA SER A 53 -7.56 11.39 -7.43
C SER A 53 -6.04 11.20 -7.47
N ILE A 54 -5.35 11.86 -6.55
CA ILE A 54 -3.90 11.70 -6.37
C ILE A 54 -3.52 10.23 -6.11
N ASN A 55 -4.36 9.46 -5.40
CA ASN A 55 -4.11 8.05 -5.12
C ASN A 55 -4.14 7.17 -6.38
N ASN A 56 -5.11 7.38 -7.27
CA ASN A 56 -5.19 6.62 -8.52
C ASN A 56 -3.97 6.90 -9.39
N LEU A 57 -3.57 8.17 -9.47
CA LEU A 57 -2.39 8.59 -10.20
C LEU A 57 -1.10 8.01 -9.59
N TRP A 58 -0.97 8.07 -8.28
CA TRP A 58 0.18 7.55 -7.55
C TRP A 58 0.32 6.04 -7.68
N THR A 59 -0.77 5.30 -7.49
CA THR A 59 -0.82 3.85 -7.64
C THR A 59 -0.44 3.42 -9.06
N TYR A 60 -0.94 4.14 -10.08
CA TYR A 60 -0.57 3.88 -11.47
C TYR A 60 0.92 4.08 -11.75
N VAL A 61 1.49 5.20 -11.27
CA VAL A 61 2.92 5.48 -11.42
C VAL A 61 3.75 4.41 -10.71
N LEU A 62 3.43 4.09 -9.45
CA LEU A 62 4.17 3.12 -8.66
C LEU A 62 4.08 1.71 -9.24
N GLY A 63 2.93 1.31 -9.80
CA GLY A 63 2.78 0.02 -10.46
C GLY A 63 3.76 -0.21 -11.61
N SER A 64 4.29 0.87 -12.21
CA SER A 64 5.38 0.81 -13.19
C SER A 64 6.76 1.03 -12.55
N TYR A 65 6.88 2.03 -11.67
CA TYR A 65 8.16 2.41 -11.07
C TYR A 65 8.75 1.32 -10.16
N ALA A 66 7.92 0.68 -9.33
CA ALA A 66 8.36 -0.38 -8.41
C ALA A 66 8.88 -1.64 -9.13
N LYS A 67 8.55 -1.81 -10.42
CA LYS A 67 9.05 -2.92 -11.25
C LYS A 67 10.36 -2.59 -11.96
N MET A 68 10.83 -1.35 -11.90
CA MET A 68 12.10 -0.95 -12.51
C MET A 68 13.26 -1.53 -11.69
N VAL A 69 14.29 -2.02 -12.38
CA VAL A 69 15.56 -2.39 -11.76
C VAL A 69 16.37 -1.10 -11.57
N VAL A 70 16.59 -0.72 -10.31
CA VAL A 70 17.42 0.44 -9.96
C VAL A 70 18.79 -0.03 -9.49
N THR A 71 19.85 0.74 -9.73
CA THR A 71 21.21 0.36 -9.31
C THR A 71 21.35 0.28 -7.79
N TYR A 72 20.65 1.17 -7.07
CA TYR A 72 20.63 1.23 -5.61
C TYR A 72 19.16 1.25 -5.16
N GLU A 73 18.69 0.13 -4.62
CA GLU A 73 17.29 -0.04 -4.19
C GLU A 73 16.87 0.96 -3.10
N ALA A 74 17.78 1.32 -2.20
CA ALA A 74 17.55 2.33 -1.16
C ALA A 74 17.27 3.74 -1.71
N ASP A 75 17.68 4.05 -2.95
CA ASP A 75 17.50 5.38 -3.54
C ASP A 75 16.09 5.57 -4.13
N ARG A 76 15.20 4.57 -4.09
CA ARG A 76 13.88 4.65 -4.75
C ARG A 76 13.04 5.85 -4.29
N LEU A 77 12.97 6.08 -2.98
CA LEU A 77 12.19 7.19 -2.43
C LEU A 77 12.77 8.55 -2.86
N VAL A 78 14.10 8.67 -2.88
CA VAL A 78 14.78 9.90 -3.31
C VAL A 78 14.60 10.11 -4.82
N ALA A 79 14.71 9.05 -5.62
CA ALA A 79 14.63 9.11 -7.08
C ALA A 79 13.23 9.48 -7.58
N VAL A 80 12.17 9.16 -6.83
CA VAL A 80 10.78 9.56 -7.17
C VAL A 80 10.39 10.94 -6.62
N GLN A 81 11.20 11.54 -5.75
CA GLN A 81 10.87 12.79 -5.04
C GLN A 81 10.50 13.94 -5.97
N GLY A 82 11.21 14.12 -7.10
CA GLY A 82 10.89 15.20 -8.04
C GLY A 82 9.49 15.09 -8.67
N LEU A 83 8.97 13.86 -8.83
CA LEU A 83 7.58 13.66 -9.25
C LEU A 83 6.62 13.94 -8.10
N VAL A 84 6.95 13.46 -6.90
CA VAL A 84 6.18 13.72 -5.68
C VAL A 84 6.00 15.22 -5.46
N ASP A 85 7.06 16.02 -5.53
CA ASP A 85 7.02 17.48 -5.35
C ASP A 85 6.03 18.14 -6.33
N ARG A 86 5.97 17.62 -7.56
CA ARG A 86 5.01 18.07 -8.56
C ARG A 86 3.58 17.68 -8.20
N LEU A 87 3.35 16.44 -7.74
CA LEU A 87 2.03 15.98 -7.33
C LEU A 87 1.51 16.74 -6.11
N VAL A 88 2.38 16.95 -5.11
CA VAL A 88 2.14 17.81 -3.94
C VAL A 88 1.73 19.21 -4.38
N GLY A 89 2.49 19.83 -5.30
CA GLY A 89 2.17 21.17 -5.80
C GLY A 89 0.87 21.25 -6.61
N LEU A 90 0.50 20.18 -7.34
CA LEU A 90 -0.72 20.13 -8.15
C LEU A 90 -1.98 19.89 -7.31
N TYR A 91 -1.90 19.05 -6.29
CA TYR A 91 -3.05 18.58 -5.52
C TYR A 91 -3.14 19.22 -4.12
N GLY A 92 -2.12 19.95 -3.67
CA GLY A 92 -2.09 20.58 -2.35
C GLY A 92 -2.05 19.57 -1.20
N ASP A 93 -1.52 18.36 -1.44
CA ASP A 93 -1.40 17.29 -0.45
C ASP A 93 0.01 17.23 0.13
N GLU A 94 0.18 16.47 1.20
CA GLU A 94 1.48 16.22 1.82
C GLU A 94 1.93 14.80 1.56
N TYR A 95 3.24 14.61 1.44
CA TYR A 95 3.84 13.31 1.19
C TYR A 95 4.96 13.03 2.18
N PHE A 96 5.06 11.79 2.62
CA PHE A 96 6.20 11.32 3.39
C PHE A 96 6.56 9.87 3.08
N ALA A 97 7.82 9.65 2.69
CA ALA A 97 8.47 8.35 2.48
C ALA A 97 7.60 7.23 1.87
N GLY A 98 6.76 7.55 0.88
CA GLY A 98 5.97 6.59 0.13
C GLY A 98 4.46 6.84 0.14
N VAL A 99 3.96 7.61 1.11
CA VAL A 99 2.53 7.80 1.34
C VAL A 99 2.11 9.26 1.27
N PHE A 100 0.89 9.48 0.78
CA PHE A 100 0.22 10.77 0.80
C PHE A 100 -0.67 10.89 2.03
N ARG A 101 -0.70 12.05 2.68
CA ARG A 101 -1.45 12.29 3.92
C ARG A 101 -2.93 12.03 3.73
N SER A 102 -3.51 12.56 2.65
CA SER A 102 -4.94 12.38 2.35
C SER A 102 -5.32 10.92 2.01
N HIS A 103 -4.35 10.04 1.76
CA HIS A 103 -4.56 8.63 1.42
C HIS A 103 -3.68 7.70 2.25
N LEU A 104 -3.45 8.05 3.52
CA LEU A 104 -2.52 7.34 4.41
C LEU A 104 -2.86 5.86 4.53
N ALA A 105 -4.14 5.52 4.75
CA ALA A 105 -4.61 4.15 4.84
C ALA A 105 -4.26 3.35 3.57
N SER A 106 -4.65 3.85 2.38
CA SER A 106 -4.32 3.22 1.09
C SER A 106 -2.80 3.05 0.92
N GLY A 107 -2.03 4.07 1.27
CA GLY A 107 -0.57 4.05 1.20
C GLY A 107 0.09 3.04 2.14
N LEU A 108 -0.60 2.58 3.19
CA LEU A 108 -0.11 1.59 4.15
C LEU A 108 -0.57 0.16 3.84
N VAL A 109 -1.63 -0.03 3.05
CA VAL A 109 -2.13 -1.35 2.62
C VAL A 109 -1.62 -1.74 1.24
N TRP A 110 -0.30 -1.65 1.06
CA TRP A 110 0.38 -2.18 -0.13
C TRP A 110 0.80 -3.63 0.07
N ASP A 111 0.81 -4.38 -1.02
CA ASP A 111 1.25 -5.77 -1.10
C ASP A 111 2.32 -5.88 -2.19
N ASN A 112 3.22 -6.86 -2.09
CA ASN A 112 4.32 -7.03 -3.03
C ASN A 112 4.23 -8.33 -3.85
N SER A 113 4.77 -8.32 -5.06
CA SER A 113 5.00 -9.55 -5.80
C SER A 113 6.31 -10.17 -5.32
N TYR A 114 6.21 -11.24 -4.53
CA TYR A 114 7.31 -11.96 -3.86
C TYR A 114 8.47 -12.46 -4.75
N TYR A 115 8.43 -12.25 -6.06
CA TYR A 115 9.60 -12.48 -6.91
C TYR A 115 10.72 -11.51 -6.46
N ASN A 116 11.57 -11.96 -5.51
CA ASN A 116 12.76 -11.33 -4.92
C ASN A 116 12.62 -10.58 -3.57
N ALA A 117 11.52 -10.73 -2.81
CA ALA A 117 11.39 -10.11 -1.48
C ALA A 117 12.05 -10.96 -0.37
N GLU A 118 13.37 -11.20 -0.48
CA GLU A 118 14.11 -12.01 0.51
C GLU A 118 14.35 -11.26 1.83
N LYS A 119 14.50 -9.91 1.77
CA LYS A 119 14.80 -9.05 2.92
C LYS A 119 14.28 -7.63 2.71
N ALA A 120 13.81 -7.02 3.80
CA ALA A 120 13.56 -5.59 3.89
C ALA A 120 14.85 -4.78 3.72
N LEU A 121 14.76 -3.65 3.00
CA LEU A 121 15.87 -2.74 2.80
C LEU A 121 16.21 -1.97 4.08
N ASP A 122 17.49 -2.01 4.47
CA ASP A 122 18.00 -1.20 5.56
C ASP A 122 17.87 0.31 5.25
N GLY A 123 17.53 1.09 6.28
CA GLY A 123 17.39 2.56 6.15
C GLY A 123 16.10 3.04 5.49
N VAL A 124 15.25 2.13 5.00
CA VAL A 124 13.89 2.45 4.51
C VAL A 124 12.88 2.09 5.61
N PRO A 125 11.88 2.95 5.91
CA PRO A 125 10.82 2.58 6.84
C PRO A 125 10.06 1.34 6.34
N THR A 126 9.83 0.35 7.21
CA THR A 126 9.19 -0.93 6.85
C THR A 126 7.72 -0.77 6.43
N TRP A 127 7.05 0.29 6.86
CA TRP A 127 5.70 0.64 6.41
C TRP A 127 5.65 1.22 4.99
N SER A 128 6.81 1.62 4.43
CA SER A 128 6.90 2.13 3.07
C SER A 128 6.90 1.01 2.05
N TRP A 129 6.20 1.20 0.93
CA TRP A 129 6.24 0.29 -0.22
C TRP A 129 7.65 0.09 -0.78
N ALA A 130 8.56 1.05 -0.54
CA ALA A 130 9.94 0.96 -1.00
C ALA A 130 10.78 -0.02 -0.17
N SER A 131 10.28 -0.51 0.97
CA SER A 131 11.02 -1.44 1.84
C SER A 131 11.23 -2.82 1.22
N ASN A 132 10.26 -3.30 0.42
CA ASN A 132 10.31 -4.57 -0.30
C ASN A 132 9.90 -4.38 -1.77
N CYS A 133 10.88 -4.31 -2.66
CA CYS A 133 10.74 -4.21 -4.11
C CYS A 133 11.44 -5.41 -4.78
N PRO A 134 10.99 -5.90 -5.97
CA PRO A 134 10.18 -5.19 -6.96
C PRO A 134 8.72 -5.64 -7.10
N GLY A 135 7.85 -4.65 -7.34
CA GLY A 135 6.45 -4.84 -7.73
C GLY A 135 5.49 -4.72 -6.54
N VAL A 136 4.83 -3.58 -6.43
CA VAL A 136 3.86 -3.29 -5.37
C VAL A 136 2.48 -3.01 -5.95
N TRP A 137 1.45 -3.36 -5.20
CA TRP A 137 0.04 -3.10 -5.49
C TRP A 137 -0.61 -2.53 -4.24
N PHE A 138 -1.46 -1.52 -4.41
CA PHE A 138 -2.13 -0.87 -3.29
C PHE A 138 -3.59 -1.30 -3.24
N GLN A 139 -4.14 -1.53 -2.05
CA GLN A 139 -5.59 -1.52 -1.89
C GLN A 139 -6.09 -0.07 -1.93
N ASN A 140 -7.29 0.13 -2.46
CA ASN A 140 -7.95 1.44 -2.47
C ASN A 140 -9.19 1.37 -1.57
N PRO A 141 -9.01 1.46 -0.25
CA PRO A 141 -10.09 1.23 0.69
C PRO A 141 -11.14 2.33 0.60
N SER A 142 -12.40 1.92 0.80
CA SER A 142 -13.55 2.82 0.84
C SER A 142 -13.56 3.72 2.07
N HIS A 143 -13.02 3.23 3.20
CA HIS A 143 -12.98 3.93 4.48
C HIS A 143 -11.64 3.74 5.21
N SER A 144 -11.18 4.78 5.90
CA SER A 144 -9.93 4.79 6.69
C SER A 144 -10.27 4.64 8.17
N LEU A 145 -9.63 3.70 8.86
CA LEU A 145 -9.69 3.57 10.33
C LEU A 145 -8.64 4.42 11.05
N ILE A 146 -7.79 5.10 10.28
CA ILE A 146 -6.70 5.92 10.81
C ILE A 146 -7.24 7.29 11.24
N ASN A 147 -6.96 7.65 12.49
CA ASN A 147 -7.13 8.99 13.05
C ASN A 147 -5.76 9.63 13.33
N TYR A 148 -5.59 10.92 13.06
CA TYR A 148 -4.32 11.62 13.31
C TYR A 148 -4.50 13.12 13.50
N ASP A 149 -3.58 13.72 14.25
CA ASP A 149 -3.37 15.17 14.24
C ASP A 149 -2.51 15.56 13.03
N GLU A 150 -3.06 16.41 12.17
CA GLU A 150 -2.44 16.90 10.93
C GLU A 150 -1.01 17.43 11.14
N GLU A 151 -0.73 18.04 12.29
CA GLU A 151 0.58 18.63 12.58
C GLU A 151 1.65 17.60 12.97
N THR A 152 1.24 16.39 13.35
CA THR A 152 2.14 15.41 13.99
C THR A 152 2.27 14.09 13.24
N VAL A 153 1.38 13.81 12.27
CA VAL A 153 1.37 12.55 11.52
C VAL A 153 2.69 12.27 10.81
N PHE A 154 3.29 13.31 10.24
CA PHE A 154 4.58 13.26 9.55
C PHE A 154 5.67 13.95 10.38
N PRO A 155 6.94 13.56 10.22
CA PRO A 155 8.06 14.28 10.83
C PRO A 155 8.09 15.77 10.47
N LYS A 156 8.49 16.61 11.44
CA LYS A 156 8.53 18.08 11.26
C LYS A 156 9.63 18.55 10.31
N ASP A 157 10.77 17.84 10.29
CA ASP A 157 11.86 18.14 9.36
C ASP A 157 11.56 17.50 8.00
N ARG A 158 10.98 18.32 7.11
CA ARG A 158 10.60 17.95 5.75
C ARG A 158 11.56 18.53 4.71
N GLY A 159 12.82 18.77 5.12
CA GLY A 159 13.91 19.08 4.20
C GLY A 159 14.14 17.95 3.17
N PRO A 160 15.30 17.90 2.48
CA PRO A 160 15.60 16.73 1.65
C PRO A 160 15.40 15.45 2.46
N LEU A 161 14.73 14.45 1.86
CA LEU A 161 14.29 13.22 2.55
C LEU A 161 15.40 12.66 3.45
N ASN A 162 15.17 12.69 4.77
CA ASN A 162 16.12 12.21 5.77
C ASN A 162 15.47 11.11 6.61
N LEU A 163 16.00 9.89 6.52
CA LEU A 163 15.49 8.69 7.18
C LEU A 163 16.56 8.05 8.09
N ASP A 164 17.54 8.84 8.55
CA ASP A 164 18.72 8.36 9.30
C ASP A 164 18.42 7.80 10.70
N THR A 165 17.25 8.10 11.25
CA THR A 165 16.85 7.76 12.62
C THR A 165 15.41 7.25 12.66
N PRO A 166 15.07 6.35 13.60
CA PRO A 166 13.70 5.87 13.80
C PRO A 166 12.66 7.00 13.92
N GLU A 167 13.00 8.07 14.64
CA GLU A 167 12.13 9.23 14.85
C GLU A 167 11.83 9.98 13.56
N LYS A 168 12.81 10.04 12.65
CA LYS A 168 12.67 10.71 11.35
C LYS A 168 12.02 9.84 10.29
N ARG A 169 11.80 8.55 10.55
CA ARG A 169 11.10 7.61 9.63
C ARG A 169 9.75 7.13 10.16
N ALA A 170 9.33 7.59 11.35
CA ALA A 170 8.09 7.15 11.98
C ALA A 170 6.89 7.97 11.49
N LEU A 171 5.77 7.27 11.30
CA LEU A 171 4.43 7.87 11.21
C LEU A 171 3.78 7.87 12.59
N ARG A 172 2.95 8.87 12.88
CA ARG A 172 2.24 8.99 14.17
C ARG A 172 0.74 9.11 13.93
N PHE A 173 0.00 8.06 14.22
CA PHE A 173 -1.44 8.04 14.07
C PHE A 173 -2.06 7.02 15.02
N GLU A 174 -3.36 7.12 15.21
CA GLU A 174 -4.19 6.23 16.00
C GLU A 174 -5.00 5.34 15.05
N ALA A 175 -5.12 4.06 15.41
CA ALA A 175 -5.93 3.07 14.74
C ALA A 175 -6.12 1.88 15.70
N PRO A 176 -7.13 1.01 15.47
CA PRO A 176 -7.35 -0.16 16.32
C PRO A 176 -6.14 -1.12 16.28
N LEU A 177 -5.51 -1.32 17.43
CA LEU A 177 -4.35 -2.21 17.61
C LEU A 177 -4.78 -3.43 18.43
N ILE A 178 -4.81 -4.59 17.80
CA ILE A 178 -5.40 -5.79 18.39
C ILE A 178 -4.45 -6.97 18.31
N ASN A 179 -4.36 -7.71 19.41
CA ASN A 179 -3.68 -9.00 19.47
C ASN A 179 -4.66 -10.10 19.06
N VAL A 180 -4.36 -10.77 17.96
CA VAL A 180 -5.19 -11.79 17.34
C VAL A 180 -4.64 -13.16 17.68
N GLN A 181 -5.45 -13.97 18.38
CA GLN A 181 -5.14 -15.39 18.61
C GLN A 181 -5.50 -16.21 17.37
N LEU A 182 -4.57 -17.03 16.92
CA LEU A 182 -4.74 -17.92 15.77
C LEU A 182 -5.30 -19.26 16.23
N GLU A 183 -5.94 -19.98 15.31
CA GLU A 183 -6.62 -21.24 15.65
C GLU A 183 -5.68 -22.38 16.06
N LYS A 184 -4.42 -22.27 15.64
CA LYS A 184 -3.34 -23.21 15.91
C LYS A 184 -2.02 -22.46 15.92
N THR A 185 -0.97 -23.15 16.32
CA THR A 185 0.40 -22.70 16.07
C THR A 185 0.74 -22.95 14.59
N PHE A 186 1.16 -21.89 13.90
CA PHE A 186 1.68 -21.92 12.55
C PHE A 186 3.19 -22.08 12.57
N THR A 187 3.73 -22.73 11.54
CA THR A 187 5.15 -22.95 11.31
C THR A 187 5.50 -22.65 9.84
N SER A 188 6.78 -22.77 9.47
CA SER A 188 7.21 -22.63 8.08
C SER A 188 6.51 -23.58 7.10
N GLU A 189 6.00 -24.73 7.55
CA GLU A 189 5.27 -25.69 6.71
C GLU A 189 3.86 -25.23 6.35
N ASP A 190 3.26 -24.36 7.17
CA ASP A 190 1.90 -23.82 6.97
C ASP A 190 1.88 -22.61 6.03
N ILE A 191 3.06 -22.13 5.63
CA ILE A 191 3.24 -20.91 4.85
C ILE A 191 3.55 -21.29 3.42
N VAL A 192 2.63 -20.99 2.50
CA VAL A 192 2.79 -21.32 1.08
C VAL A 192 3.71 -20.28 0.42
N PRO A 193 4.91 -20.65 -0.05
CA PRO A 193 5.89 -19.69 -0.57
C PRO A 193 5.55 -19.19 -1.99
N TYR A 194 4.62 -19.85 -2.69
CA TYR A 194 4.26 -19.50 -4.06
C TYR A 194 2.87 -20.05 -4.41
N CYS A 195 1.91 -19.15 -4.67
CA CYS A 195 0.68 -19.50 -5.39
C CYS A 195 0.67 -18.72 -6.71
N PRO A 196 0.57 -19.38 -7.88
CA PRO A 196 0.52 -18.68 -9.16
C PRO A 196 -0.80 -17.92 -9.40
N ASP A 197 -1.87 -18.28 -8.71
CA ASP A 197 -3.21 -17.70 -8.87
C ASP A 197 -3.62 -16.74 -7.73
N TRP A 198 -2.87 -16.72 -6.63
CA TRP A 198 -3.13 -15.90 -5.44
C TRP A 198 -1.85 -15.28 -4.91
N ARG A 199 -1.98 -14.16 -4.21
CA ARG A 199 -0.86 -13.39 -3.64
C ARG A 199 0.07 -14.30 -2.81
N PRO A 200 1.39 -14.02 -2.81
CA PRO A 200 2.38 -14.90 -2.19
C PRO A 200 2.37 -14.78 -0.65
N LEU A 201 2.57 -15.91 0.05
CA LEU A 201 2.56 -16.09 1.51
C LEU A 201 1.19 -16.00 2.19
N LYS A 202 0.12 -16.44 1.52
CA LYS A 202 -1.19 -16.57 2.17
C LYS A 202 -1.19 -17.80 3.08
N SER A 203 -1.36 -17.58 4.38
CA SER A 203 -1.87 -18.62 5.26
C SER A 203 -3.27 -18.20 5.70
N ASP A 204 -4.16 -19.18 5.72
CA ASP A 204 -5.54 -18.98 6.13
C ASP A 204 -5.65 -19.49 7.56
N SER A 205 -6.12 -18.64 8.46
CA SER A 205 -6.53 -19.04 9.80
C SER A 205 -7.97 -18.61 10.00
N PHE A 206 -8.74 -19.43 10.70
CA PHE A 206 -9.96 -18.92 11.29
C PHE A 206 -9.60 -17.96 12.43
N LEU A 207 -10.14 -16.75 12.35
CA LEU A 207 -10.09 -15.75 13.39
C LEU A 207 -11.18 -16.08 14.42
N ASP A 208 -10.76 -16.46 15.61
CA ASP A 208 -11.64 -16.51 16.77
C ASP A 208 -11.64 -15.13 17.41
N LEU A 209 -12.57 -14.27 16.97
CA LEU A 209 -12.75 -12.90 17.44
C LEU A 209 -13.14 -12.81 18.93
N GLY A 210 -13.19 -13.94 19.67
CA GLY A 210 -13.86 -14.02 20.97
C GLY A 210 -15.38 -13.82 20.86
N ILE A 211 -15.88 -13.76 19.63
CA ILE A 211 -17.28 -13.72 19.27
C ILE A 211 -17.82 -15.14 19.50
N LYS A 212 -18.75 -15.26 20.44
CA LYS A 212 -19.28 -16.56 20.92
C LYS A 212 -20.17 -17.29 19.91
N THR A 213 -20.20 -16.84 18.66
CA THR A 213 -21.16 -17.27 17.64
C THR A 213 -20.45 -17.69 16.37
N GLU A 214 -20.86 -18.84 15.84
CA GLU A 214 -20.55 -19.20 14.46
C GLU A 214 -21.26 -18.26 13.49
N PRO A 215 -20.63 -17.95 12.33
CA PRO A 215 -19.44 -18.61 11.80
C PRO A 215 -18.11 -17.94 12.18
N ARG A 216 -17.05 -18.76 12.33
CA ARG A 216 -15.66 -18.30 12.42
C ARG A 216 -15.31 -17.52 11.15
N VAL A 217 -14.63 -16.38 11.29
CA VAL A 217 -14.24 -15.54 10.15
C VAL A 217 -12.94 -16.07 9.55
N LEU A 218 -12.90 -16.28 8.24
CA LEU A 218 -11.66 -16.67 7.57
C LEU A 218 -10.76 -15.45 7.43
N MET A 219 -9.59 -15.49 8.06
CA MET A 219 -8.59 -14.45 8.01
C MET A 219 -7.42 -14.89 7.13
N HIS A 220 -7.04 -13.98 6.26
CA HIS A 220 -5.93 -14.12 5.35
C HIS A 220 -4.79 -13.27 5.87
N PHE A 221 -3.60 -13.83 5.97
CA PHE A 221 -2.44 -13.06 6.37
C PHE A 221 -1.20 -13.50 5.61
N SER A 222 -0.28 -12.54 5.45
CA SER A 222 1.00 -12.72 4.78
C SER A 222 2.09 -11.90 5.46
N TYR A 223 3.33 -12.36 5.34
CA TYR A 223 4.51 -11.62 5.78
C TYR A 223 5.17 -10.95 4.58
N ASP A 224 5.73 -9.76 4.77
CA ASP A 224 6.29 -8.97 3.68
C ASP A 224 7.58 -9.59 3.11
N ALA A 225 8.35 -10.31 3.93
CA ALA A 225 9.56 -11.03 3.54
C ALA A 225 9.73 -12.32 4.36
N ALA A 226 10.39 -13.32 3.77
CA ALA A 226 10.60 -14.62 4.40
C ALA A 226 11.38 -14.55 5.72
N ASN A 227 12.34 -13.62 5.83
CA ASN A 227 13.14 -13.46 7.03
C ASN A 227 12.39 -12.81 8.22
N LEU A 228 11.17 -12.31 7.98
CA LEU A 228 10.31 -11.73 9.01
C LEU A 228 9.34 -12.77 9.60
N VAL A 229 9.21 -13.93 8.94
CA VAL A 229 8.37 -15.03 9.40
C VAL A 229 9.02 -15.67 10.64
N PRO A 230 8.32 -15.75 11.79
CA PRO A 230 8.81 -16.49 12.95
C PRO A 230 8.84 -18.00 12.68
N ASP A 231 9.77 -18.73 13.30
CA ASP A 231 9.85 -20.20 13.21
C ASP A 231 8.52 -20.88 13.62
N SER A 232 7.84 -20.30 14.62
CA SER A 232 6.49 -20.69 15.02
C SER A 232 5.75 -19.54 15.71
N PHE A 233 4.45 -19.41 15.49
CA PHE A 233 3.60 -18.40 16.15
C PHE A 233 2.15 -18.86 16.26
N SER A 234 1.44 -18.43 17.30
CA SER A 234 0.00 -18.66 17.50
C SER A 234 -0.78 -17.37 17.78
N GLU A 235 -0.09 -16.23 17.71
CA GLU A 235 -0.66 -14.91 17.93
C GLU A 235 0.03 -13.92 16.98
N VAL A 236 -0.71 -12.93 16.49
CA VAL A 236 -0.19 -11.81 15.71
C VAL A 236 -0.77 -10.49 16.22
N THR A 237 0.06 -9.45 16.30
CA THR A 237 -0.41 -8.09 16.62
C THR A 237 -0.73 -7.37 15.31
N VAL A 238 -1.96 -6.88 15.19
CA VAL A 238 -2.49 -6.28 13.96
C VAL A 238 -2.94 -4.86 14.24
N LEU A 239 -2.47 -3.92 13.43
CA LEU A 239 -2.99 -2.55 13.39
C LEU A 239 -3.97 -2.44 12.21
N PHE A 240 -5.27 -2.37 12.49
CA PHE A 240 -6.30 -2.23 11.46
C PHE A 240 -6.37 -0.79 10.96
N VAL A 241 -6.26 -0.60 9.65
CA VAL A 241 -6.07 0.74 9.06
C VAL A 241 -7.17 1.12 8.05
N ALA A 242 -7.92 0.13 7.55
CA ALA A 242 -8.83 0.36 6.45
C ALA A 242 -10.00 -0.63 6.41
N ILE A 243 -11.11 -0.17 5.83
CA ILE A 243 -12.23 -1.01 5.41
C ILE A 243 -12.43 -0.81 3.90
N ASN A 244 -12.52 -1.92 3.18
CA ASN A 244 -12.91 -1.92 1.79
C ASN A 244 -14.37 -2.35 1.66
N MET A 245 -15.13 -1.66 0.81
CA MET A 245 -16.51 -2.02 0.51
C MET A 245 -16.74 -1.98 -0.99
N GLN A 246 -17.13 -3.13 -1.54
CA GLN A 246 -17.35 -3.33 -2.97
C GLN A 246 -18.79 -3.78 -3.21
N ASP A 247 -19.55 -3.07 -4.05
CA ASP A 247 -20.88 -3.49 -4.53
C ASP A 247 -20.77 -3.84 -6.02
N GLY A 248 -20.74 -5.14 -6.34
CA GLY A 248 -20.51 -5.60 -7.71
C GLY A 248 -19.17 -5.10 -8.27
N ASN A 249 -19.21 -4.27 -9.31
CA ASN A 249 -18.01 -3.69 -9.94
C ASN A 249 -17.67 -2.27 -9.44
N ASP A 250 -18.53 -1.66 -8.64
CA ASP A 250 -18.37 -0.27 -8.19
C ASP A 250 -17.87 -0.23 -6.74
N ILE A 251 -16.81 0.55 -6.50
CA ILE A 251 -16.28 0.83 -5.16
C ILE A 251 -17.05 2.04 -4.62
N HIS A 252 -17.92 1.82 -3.64
CA HIS A 252 -18.68 2.91 -3.02
C HIS A 252 -17.95 3.47 -1.80
N LYS A 253 -17.88 4.80 -1.73
CA LYS A 253 -17.57 5.52 -0.48
C LYS A 253 -18.86 5.64 0.33
N VAL A 254 -19.23 4.59 1.05
CA VAL A 254 -20.23 4.71 2.11
C VAL A 254 -19.46 4.94 3.42
N GLU A 255 -19.84 5.97 4.17
CA GLU A 255 -19.17 6.34 5.42
C GLU A 255 -19.30 5.24 6.48
N GLU A 256 -20.49 4.65 6.61
CA GLU A 256 -20.72 3.43 7.41
C GLU A 256 -21.81 2.54 6.77
N PRO A 257 -21.58 1.23 6.63
CA PRO A 257 -22.58 0.32 6.07
C PRO A 257 -23.74 0.12 7.04
N ASN A 258 -24.97 0.23 6.53
CA ASN A 258 -26.18 -0.12 7.28
C ASN A 258 -26.52 -1.61 7.09
N GLU A 259 -27.53 -2.10 7.82
CA GLU A 259 -27.97 -3.51 7.73
C GLU A 259 -28.23 -3.97 6.29
N SER A 260 -28.91 -3.16 5.48
CA SER A 260 -29.23 -3.53 4.10
C SER A 260 -28.00 -3.70 3.22
N ILE A 261 -26.91 -2.96 3.49
CA ILE A 261 -25.64 -3.06 2.78
C ILE A 261 -24.87 -4.30 3.23
N VAL A 262 -24.82 -4.56 4.54
CA VAL A 262 -24.08 -5.71 5.10
C VAL A 262 -24.64 -7.06 4.61
N VAL A 263 -25.96 -7.17 4.49
CA VAL A 263 -26.62 -8.42 4.07
C VAL A 263 -26.78 -8.57 2.55
N ASP A 264 -26.44 -7.53 1.78
CA ASP A 264 -26.58 -7.55 0.32
C ASP A 264 -25.62 -8.57 -0.31
N GLN A 265 -26.13 -9.37 -1.26
CA GLN A 265 -25.36 -10.48 -1.84
C GLN A 265 -24.27 -10.04 -2.84
N ARG A 266 -24.34 -8.81 -3.33
CA ARG A 266 -23.37 -8.19 -4.23
C ARG A 266 -22.34 -7.35 -3.47
N THR A 267 -22.61 -7.07 -2.20
CA THR A 267 -21.71 -6.33 -1.34
C THR A 267 -20.71 -7.25 -0.65
N PHE A 268 -19.44 -6.84 -0.68
CA PHE A 268 -18.35 -7.44 0.09
C PHE A 268 -17.72 -6.33 0.94
N ILE A 269 -17.63 -6.57 2.25
CA ILE A 269 -16.96 -5.70 3.21
C ILE A 269 -15.76 -6.45 3.74
N SER A 270 -14.58 -5.84 3.64
CA SER A 270 -13.33 -6.46 4.10
C SER A 270 -12.57 -5.48 5.00
N TYR A 271 -12.05 -5.97 6.12
CA TYR A 271 -11.13 -5.22 6.95
C TYR A 271 -9.70 -5.50 6.49
N HIS A 272 -8.86 -4.46 6.52
CA HIS A 272 -7.44 -4.55 6.20
C HIS A 272 -6.61 -3.99 7.36
N GLY A 273 -5.62 -4.78 7.76
CA GLY A 273 -4.65 -4.41 8.78
C GLY A 273 -3.23 -4.73 8.36
N ILE A 274 -2.28 -4.11 9.04
CA ILE A 274 -0.85 -4.44 8.92
C ILE A 274 -0.43 -5.22 10.16
N ILE A 275 0.35 -6.29 9.95
CA ILE A 275 0.99 -7.01 11.04
C ILE A 275 2.16 -6.16 11.52
N VAL A 276 2.21 -5.90 12.82
CA VAL A 276 3.23 -5.06 13.43
C VAL A 276 4.00 -5.80 14.50
N GLN A 277 5.28 -5.48 14.61
CA GLN A 277 6.16 -5.99 15.65
C GLN A 277 6.69 -4.81 16.49
N PRO A 278 6.63 -4.88 17.84
CA PRO A 278 7.20 -3.83 18.68
C PRO A 278 8.73 -3.82 18.59
N MET A 279 9.29 -2.63 18.38
CA MET A 279 10.73 -2.37 18.34
C MET A 279 11.06 -1.12 19.16
N GLY A 280 11.36 -1.33 20.44
CA GLY A 280 11.58 -0.23 21.39
C GLY A 280 10.30 0.58 21.61
N GLN A 281 10.32 1.86 21.24
CA GLN A 281 9.15 2.76 21.32
C GLN A 281 8.32 2.82 20.03
N PHE A 282 8.70 2.04 19.00
CA PHE A 282 8.07 2.05 17.69
C PHE A 282 7.48 0.67 17.36
N TYR A 283 6.68 0.64 16.31
CA TYR A 283 6.23 -0.57 15.65
C TYR A 283 6.81 -0.63 14.24
N GLU A 284 7.32 -1.79 13.85
CA GLU A 284 7.74 -2.08 12.48
C GLU A 284 6.65 -2.92 11.79
N ARG A 285 6.35 -2.62 10.53
CA ARG A 285 5.47 -3.45 9.71
C ARG A 285 6.23 -4.72 9.32
N VAL A 286 5.56 -5.87 9.42
CA VAL A 286 6.13 -7.16 9.00
C VAL A 286 5.24 -7.93 8.04
N GLY A 287 4.01 -7.49 7.80
CA GLY A 287 3.06 -8.19 6.97
C GLY A 287 1.70 -7.51 6.87
N LEU A 288 0.75 -8.23 6.30
CA LEU A 288 -0.60 -7.78 6.01
C LEU A 288 -1.61 -8.82 6.50
N VAL A 289 -2.79 -8.33 6.89
CA VAL A 289 -3.95 -9.14 7.26
C VAL A 289 -5.17 -8.56 6.56
N ASP A 290 -6.03 -9.43 6.04
CA ASP A 290 -7.37 -9.08 5.61
C ASP A 290 -8.38 -10.18 5.94
N PHE A 291 -9.64 -9.79 6.10
CA PHE A 291 -10.74 -10.73 6.23
C PHE A 291 -12.05 -10.11 5.73
N ASP A 292 -12.93 -10.96 5.22
CA ASP A 292 -14.27 -10.58 4.80
C ASP A 292 -15.25 -10.66 5.97
N VAL A 293 -16.05 -9.62 6.15
CA VAL A 293 -17.12 -9.59 7.14
C VAL A 293 -18.22 -10.58 6.71
N PRO A 294 -18.72 -11.44 7.63
CA PRO A 294 -19.89 -12.27 7.36
C PRO A 294 -21.08 -11.42 6.90
N ARG A 295 -21.92 -11.99 6.03
CA ARG A 295 -23.18 -11.34 5.58
C ARG A 295 -24.28 -11.43 6.64
N ASP A 296 -23.95 -10.97 7.84
CA ASP A 296 -24.81 -10.93 9.01
C ASP A 296 -24.55 -9.61 9.75
N TYR A 297 -25.61 -8.84 9.99
CA TYR A 297 -25.48 -7.52 10.58
C TYR A 297 -25.09 -7.56 12.06
N GLN A 298 -25.47 -8.62 12.79
CA GLN A 298 -25.04 -8.77 14.19
C GLN A 298 -23.54 -9.08 14.26
N SER A 299 -23.04 -9.98 13.41
CA SER A 299 -21.58 -10.22 13.28
C SER A 299 -20.84 -8.93 12.93
N TRP A 300 -21.38 -8.10 12.03
CA TRP A 300 -20.76 -6.80 11.71
C TRP A 300 -20.75 -5.85 12.90
N LEU A 301 -21.84 -5.76 13.68
CA LEU A 301 -21.88 -4.92 14.89
C LEU A 301 -20.87 -5.39 15.95
N GLU A 302 -20.71 -6.71 16.13
CA GLU A 302 -19.72 -7.29 17.04
C GLU A 302 -18.29 -6.99 16.56
N ILE A 303 -18.01 -7.11 15.26
CA ILE A 303 -16.72 -6.73 14.67
C ILE A 303 -16.47 -5.23 14.84
N LYS A 304 -17.48 -4.39 14.59
CA LYS A 304 -17.36 -2.93 14.78
C LYS A 304 -17.02 -2.59 16.22
N GLN A 305 -17.73 -3.19 17.18
CA GLN A 305 -17.45 -3.00 18.60
C GLN A 305 -16.06 -3.50 19.00
N TRP A 306 -15.57 -4.56 18.37
CA TRP A 306 -14.21 -5.06 18.59
C TRP A 306 -13.12 -4.10 18.07
N MET A 307 -13.46 -3.24 17.11
CA MET A 307 -12.56 -2.24 16.52
C MET A 307 -12.61 -0.87 17.23
N GLU A 308 -13.55 -0.64 18.15
CA GLU A 308 -13.70 0.60 18.94
C GLU A 308 -13.00 0.51 20.31
#